data_AF-A0A1R1SC46-F1
#
_entry.id   AF-A0A1R1SC46-F1
#
_cell.length_a   1.000
_cell.length_b   1.000
_cell.length_c   1.000
_cell.angle_alpha   90.00
_cell.angle_beta   90.00
_cell.angle_gamma   90.00
#
_symmetry.space_group_name_H-M   'P 1'
#
loop_
_entity.id
_entity.type
_entity.pdbx_description
1 polymer ?
#
loop_
_entity_poly.entity_id
_entity_poly.type
_entity_poly.pdbx_seq_one_letter_code
_entity_poly.pdbx_strand_id
1 'polypeptide(L)' 'MGQTGADARREVWIGPGVDQVAVQRAQVRALGVAAPEPARADDALVRAAAAADTEVLVVPEGMAGPAGGLGAVLRWHG' A
#
# COMPACT_ATOMS: atom_id res chain seq x y z
N MET A 1 -21.17 9.19 -3.03
CA MET A 1 -20.79 8.12 -3.97
C MET A 1 -19.27 7.94 -3.86
N GLY A 2 -18.81 7.19 -2.85
CA GLY A 2 -17.39 6.98 -2.58
C GLY A 2 -16.85 5.90 -3.50
N GLN A 3 -15.74 6.18 -4.19
CA GLN A 3 -15.08 5.22 -5.07
C GLN A 3 -14.53 4.08 -4.22
N THR A 4 -15.27 2.98 -4.14
CA THR A 4 -14.83 1.76 -3.45
C THR A 4 -13.62 1.17 -4.19
N GLY A 5 -12.43 1.27 -3.60
CA GLY A 5 -11.29 0.43 -3.97
C GLY A 5 -10.69 0.62 -5.36
N ALA A 6 -10.96 1.74 -6.05
CA ALA A 6 -10.33 2.03 -7.36
C ALA A 6 -8.81 2.01 -7.25
N ASP A 7 -8.29 2.45 -6.10
CA ASP A 7 -6.86 2.61 -5.84
C ASP A 7 -6.16 1.31 -5.48
N ALA A 8 -6.88 0.34 -4.90
CA ALA A 8 -6.31 -0.94 -4.45
C ALA A 8 -5.85 -1.83 -5.62
N ARG A 9 -6.53 -1.72 -6.78
CA ARG A 9 -6.15 -2.43 -8.00
C ARG A 9 -5.18 -1.64 -8.88
N ARG A 10 -4.78 -0.42 -8.50
CA ARG A 10 -3.83 0.36 -9.30
C ARG A 10 -2.47 -0.31 -9.29
N GLU A 11 -1.79 -0.16 -10.42
CA GLU A 11 -0.39 -0.53 -10.53
C GLU A 11 0.47 0.47 -9.75
N VAL A 12 1.36 -0.07 -8.93
CA VAL A 12 2.43 0.62 -8.22
C VAL A 12 3.76 -0.02 -8.59
N TRP A 13 4.84 0.64 -8.25
CA TRP A 13 6.19 0.15 -8.44
C TRP A 13 6.76 -0.27 -7.10
N ILE A 14 7.40 -1.43 -7.05
CA ILE A 14 8.03 -1.98 -5.86
C ILE A 14 9.52 -2.27 -6.07
N GLY A 15 10.28 -2.28 -4.99
CA GLY A 15 11.63 -2.81 -4.89
C GLY A 15 11.73 -3.99 -3.91
N PRO A 16 12.91 -4.62 -3.78
CA PRO A 16 13.12 -5.75 -2.88
C PRO A 16 12.87 -5.39 -1.41
N GLY A 17 13.12 -4.14 -1.01
CA GLY A 17 12.78 -3.60 0.31
C GLY A 17 11.27 -3.42 0.48
N VAL A 18 10.80 -3.70 1.70
CA VAL A 18 9.38 -3.68 2.09
C VAL A 18 8.77 -2.27 2.08
N ASP A 19 9.61 -1.27 2.30
CA ASP A 19 9.34 0.17 2.27
C ASP A 19 9.50 0.79 0.87
N GLN A 20 10.05 0.03 -0.09
CA GLN A 20 10.32 0.49 -1.44
C GLN A 20 9.07 0.34 -2.31
N VAL A 21 8.08 1.22 -2.12
CA VAL A 21 6.84 1.28 -2.90
C VAL A 21 6.53 2.71 -3.34
N ALA A 22 6.13 2.92 -4.58
CA ALA A 22 5.68 4.22 -5.06
C ALA A 22 4.74 4.13 -6.28
N VAL A 23 4.00 5.21 -6.55
CA VAL A 23 3.10 5.29 -7.71
C VAL A 23 3.82 5.50 -9.04
N GLN A 24 5.09 5.95 -9.02
CA GLN A 24 5.91 6.11 -10.21
C GLN A 24 7.24 5.37 -10.09
N ARG A 25 7.67 4.73 -11.18
CA ARG A 25 8.95 4.00 -11.25
C ARG A 25 10.16 4.83 -10.81
N ALA A 26 10.19 6.11 -11.20
CA ALA A 26 11.29 7.01 -10.90
C ALA A 26 11.46 7.24 -9.39
N GLN A 27 10.36 7.24 -8.64
CA GLN A 27 10.38 7.40 -7.18
C GLN A 27 11.02 6.18 -6.50
N VAL A 28 10.74 4.97 -6.98
CA VAL A 28 11.38 3.74 -6.45
C VAL A 28 12.87 3.70 -6.81
N ARG A 29 13.26 4.19 -7.99
CA ARG A 29 14.69 4.34 -8.34
C ARG A 29 15.42 5.33 -7.41
N ALA A 30 14.74 6.41 -7.00
CA ALA A 30 15.31 7.37 -6.06
C ALA A 30 15.56 6.77 -4.67
N LEU A 31 14.89 5.65 -4.32
CA LEU A 31 15.16 4.84 -3.13
C LEU A 31 16.36 3.88 -3.30
N GLY A 32 17.09 3.94 -4.42
CA GLY A 32 18.26 3.08 -4.69
C GLY A 32 17.93 1.77 -5.40
N VAL A 33 16.69 1.57 -5.87
CA VAL A 33 16.28 0.34 -6.55
C VAL A 33 16.69 0.35 -8.02
N ALA A 34 17.61 -0.54 -8.39
CA ALA A 34 18.13 -0.63 -9.75
C ALA A 34 17.09 -1.15 -10.77
N ALA A 35 16.23 -2.08 -10.34
CA ALA A 35 15.20 -2.69 -11.18
C ALA A 35 13.85 -2.72 -10.44
N PRO A 36 13.08 -1.62 -10.47
CA PRO A 36 11.73 -1.61 -9.92
C PRO A 36 10.78 -2.46 -10.77
N GLU A 37 9.87 -3.17 -10.11
CA GLU A 37 8.88 -4.05 -10.73
C GLU A 37 7.47 -3.52 -10.50
N PRO A 38 6.55 -3.66 -11.49
CA PRO A 38 5.15 -3.33 -11.30
C PRO A 38 4.46 -4.37 -10.40
N ALA A 39 3.63 -3.90 -9.48
CA ALA A 39 2.82 -4.72 -8.59
C ALA A 39 1.46 -4.05 -8.36
N ARG A 40 0.48 -4.80 -7.87
CA ARG A 40 -0.78 -4.21 -7.43
C ARG A 40 -0.61 -3.52 -6.08
N ALA A 41 -1.35 -2.42 -5.89
CA ALA A 41 -1.26 -1.62 -4.67
C ALA A 41 -1.63 -2.42 -3.40
N ASP A 42 -2.58 -3.35 -3.50
CA ASP A 42 -2.97 -4.21 -2.37
C ASP A 42 -1.86 -5.19 -1.95
N ASP A 43 -1.23 -5.88 -2.90
CA ASP A 43 -0.10 -6.79 -2.61
C ASP A 43 1.09 -6.04 -2.01
N ALA A 44 1.41 -4.86 -2.56
CA ALA A 44 2.48 -4.01 -2.06
C ALA A 44 2.22 -3.51 -0.63
N LEU A 45 0.96 -3.16 -0.33
CA LEU A 45 0.55 -2.68 0.99
C LEU A 45 0.61 -3.80 2.04
N VAL A 46 0.12 -4.99 1.73
CA VAL A 46 0.18 -6.14 2.65
C VAL A 46 1.63 -6.49 2.99
N ARG A 47 2.52 -6.48 1.99
CA ARG A 47 3.95 -6.71 2.19
C ARG A 47 4.59 -5.66 3.11
N ALA A 48 4.27 -4.38 2.91
CA ALA A 48 4.76 -3.29 3.75
C ALA A 48 4.23 -3.40 5.19
N ALA A 49 2.95 -3.69 5.35
CA ALA A 49 2.29 -3.84 6.64
C ALA A 49 2.84 -5.01 7.46
N ALA A 50 3.08 -6.15 6.82
CA ALA A 50 3.69 -7.32 7.44
C ALA A 50 5.10 -7.04 7.97
N ALA A 51 5.87 -6.22 7.25
CA ALA A 51 7.24 -5.90 7.65
C ALA A 51 7.33 -4.83 8.75
N ALA A 52 6.30 -4.00 8.89
CA ALA A 52 6.19 -2.98 9.92
C ALA A 52 5.60 -3.50 11.24
N ASP A 53 5.41 -4.83 11.37
CA ASP A 53 4.76 -5.49 12.53
C ASP A 53 3.40 -4.85 12.87
N THR A 54 2.62 -4.56 11.82
CA THR A 54 1.30 -3.93 11.94
C THR A 54 0.20 -4.96 11.78
N GLU A 55 -0.87 -4.82 12.57
CA GLU A 55 -2.06 -5.64 12.44
C GLU A 55 -2.88 -5.20 11.21
N VAL A 56 -3.22 -6.16 10.34
CA VAL A 56 -4.05 -5.93 9.15
C VAL A 56 -5.46 -6.44 9.45
N LEU A 57 -6.44 -5.54 9.37
CA LEU A 57 -7.85 -5.86 9.58
C LEU A 57 -8.61 -5.84 8.26
N VAL A 58 -9.33 -6.91 7.96
CA VAL A 58 -10.22 -7.00 6.79
C VAL A 58 -11.62 -6.55 7.20
N VAL A 59 -12.17 -5.55 6.52
CA VAL A 59 -13.56 -5.11 6.75
C VAL A 59 -14.50 -6.08 6.05
N PRO A 60 -15.43 -6.76 6.77
CA PRO A 60 -16.37 -7.69 6.15
C PRO A 60 -17.30 -6.99 5.15
N GLU A 61 -17.76 -7.74 4.15
CA GLU A 61 -18.75 -7.24 3.19
C GLU A 61 -20.03 -6.78 3.91
N GLY A 62 -20.53 -5.58 3.56
CA GLY A 62 -21.71 -4.97 4.17
C GLY A 62 -21.44 -4.05 5.36
N MET A 63 -20.19 -3.96 5.85
CA MET A 63 -19.77 -2.99 6.86
C MET A 63 -19.16 -1.75 6.21
N ALA A 64 -19.45 -0.56 6.75
CA ALA A 64 -18.88 0.69 6.27
C ALA A 64 -17.37 0.75 6.58
N GLY A 65 -16.54 0.47 5.57
CA GLY A 65 -15.09 0.63 5.64
C GLY A 65 -14.62 2.08 5.42
N PRO A 66 -13.30 2.33 5.49
CA PRO A 66 -12.72 3.62 5.19
C PRO A 66 -13.08 4.11 3.78
N ALA A 67 -13.27 5.42 3.62
CA ALA A 67 -13.55 6.03 2.33
C ALA A 67 -12.41 5.72 1.35
N GLY A 68 -12.73 5.18 0.17
CA GLY A 68 -11.72 4.71 -0.80
C GLY A 68 -11.36 3.23 -0.70
N GLY A 69 -11.84 2.52 0.34
CA GLY A 69 -11.64 1.07 0.51
C GLY A 69 -10.36 0.68 1.26
N LEU A 70 -9.52 1.64 1.66
CA LEU A 70 -8.30 1.44 2.44
C LEU A 70 -8.11 2.57 3.45
N GLY A 71 -7.56 2.25 4.62
CA GLY A 71 -7.25 3.22 5.67
C GLY A 71 -6.17 2.68 6.60
N ALA A 72 -5.46 3.57 7.30
CA ALA A 72 -4.42 3.22 8.25
C ALA A 72 -4.54 4.09 9.50
N VAL A 73 -4.30 3.49 10.67
CA VAL A 73 -4.15 4.21 11.94
C VAL A 73 -2.66 4.37 12.22
N LEU A 74 -2.18 5.60 12.29
CA LEU A 74 -0.77 5.90 12.54
C LEU A 74 -0.56 6.17 14.03
N ARG A 75 0.48 5.55 14.60
CA ARG A 75 0.96 5.90 15.93
C ARG A 75 1.92 7.09 15.82
N TRP A 76 1.68 8.15 16.58
CA TRP A 76 2.61 9.27 16.70
C TRP A 76 3.25 9.22 18.09
N HIS A 77 4.58 9.14 18.13
CA HIS A 77 5.36 9.42 19.33
C HIS A 77 6.10 10.73 19.09
N GLY A 78 5.84 11.72 19.94
CA GLY A 78 6.52 13.01 19.91
C GLY A 78 7.91 12.96 20.54
#